data_AF-J1AMP8-F1
#
_entry.id   AF-J1AMP8-F1
#
_cell.length_a   1.000
_cell.length_b   1.000
_cell.length_c   1.000
_cell.angle_alpha   90.00
_cell.angle_beta   90.00
_cell.angle_gamma   90.00
#
_symmetry.space_group_name_H-M   'P 1'
#
loop_
_entity.id
_entity.type
_entity.pdbx_description
1 polymer ?
#
loop_
_entity_poly.entity_id
_entity_poly.type
_entity_poly.pdbx_seq_one_letter_code
_entity_poly.pdbx_strand_id
1 'polypeptide(L)'
;MDVPCEIRFNARSINSIDLPESVEVLAGDTLVLKLKNEGSPLHLTLSTADAARFTDFFHENLYLERLADVPVIIRDDVFPGMFAITVITGYGTNRSALKVAVRERPAPVEEPPQPLPPPPAPRLPVVPFAIVIVAALLFILYVGTGILLFEAAAFVVLVLGVIAAWFLRR
;
A
#
# COMPACT_ATOMS: atom_id res chain seq x y z
N MET A 1 -10.93 -5.11 1.10
CA MET A 1 -12.07 -4.62 1.93
C MET A 1 -12.91 -5.81 2.33
N ASP A 2 -13.70 -5.70 3.41
CA ASP A 2 -14.57 -6.80 3.84
C ASP A 2 -15.94 -6.68 3.14
N VAL A 3 -16.29 -7.70 2.37
CA VAL A 3 -17.57 -7.79 1.65
C VAL A 3 -18.46 -8.80 2.38
N PRO A 4 -19.51 -8.37 3.10
CA PRO A 4 -20.37 -9.28 3.84
C PRO A 4 -21.37 -9.99 2.91
N CYS A 5 -21.52 -11.30 3.07
CA CYS A 5 -22.52 -12.12 2.38
C CYS A 5 -23.30 -12.97 3.38
N GLU A 6 -24.59 -12.69 3.57
CA GLU A 6 -25.43 -13.44 4.51
C GLU A 6 -25.95 -14.74 3.88
N ILE A 7 -25.82 -15.86 4.61
CA ILE A 7 -26.38 -17.16 4.28
C ILE A 7 -27.26 -17.59 5.44
N ARG A 8 -28.55 -17.78 5.18
CA ARG A 8 -29.53 -18.15 6.20
C ARG A 8 -29.80 -19.65 6.14
N PHE A 9 -29.89 -20.26 7.31
CA PHE A 9 -30.19 -21.67 7.49
C PHE A 9 -31.47 -21.82 8.30
N ASN A 10 -32.23 -22.88 8.01
CA ASN A 10 -33.49 -23.18 8.69
C ASN A 10 -34.56 -22.08 8.62
N ALA A 11 -34.44 -21.11 7.71
CA ALA A 11 -35.38 -20.01 7.61
C ALA A 11 -36.71 -20.42 6.95
N ARG A 12 -36.68 -21.39 6.03
CA ARG A 12 -37.88 -21.90 5.33
C ARG A 12 -38.32 -23.29 5.80
N SER A 13 -37.37 -24.18 6.06
CA SER A 13 -37.61 -25.55 6.54
C SER A 13 -36.38 -26.15 7.22
N ILE A 14 -36.51 -27.32 7.84
CA ILE A 14 -35.38 -28.01 8.50
C ILE A 14 -34.28 -28.33 7.47
N ASN A 15 -33.05 -27.97 7.81
CA ASN A 15 -31.85 -28.01 6.97
C ASN A 15 -31.95 -27.17 5.67
N SER A 16 -32.90 -26.26 5.54
CA SER A 16 -32.96 -25.34 4.39
C SER A 16 -31.73 -24.44 4.33
N ILE A 17 -31.32 -24.12 3.10
CA ILE A 17 -30.21 -23.21 2.81
C ILE A 17 -30.78 -22.08 1.94
N ASP A 18 -30.71 -20.86 2.45
CA ASP A 18 -31.14 -19.65 1.78
C ASP A 18 -29.92 -18.78 1.51
N LEU A 19 -29.59 -18.65 0.24
CA LEU A 19 -28.39 -17.96 -0.23
C LEU A 19 -28.73 -16.98 -1.35
N PRO A 20 -27.97 -15.87 -1.45
CA PRO A 20 -28.09 -14.96 -2.57
C PRO A 20 -27.63 -15.64 -3.87
N GLU A 21 -28.12 -15.12 -5.00
CA GLU A 21 -27.83 -15.70 -6.31
C GLU A 21 -26.34 -15.58 -6.68
N SER A 22 -25.74 -14.43 -6.37
CA SER A 22 -24.31 -14.18 -6.55
C SER A 22 -23.83 -13.05 -5.65
N VAL A 23 -22.51 -13.01 -5.42
CA VAL A 23 -21.81 -11.91 -4.76
C VAL A 23 -20.63 -11.47 -5.61
N GLU A 24 -20.45 -10.17 -5.78
CA GLU A 24 -19.29 -9.60 -6.47
C GLU A 24 -18.25 -9.16 -5.43
N VAL A 25 -16.98 -9.48 -5.68
CA VAL A 25 -15.83 -9.14 -4.84
C VAL A 25 -14.67 -8.68 -5.72
N LEU A 26 -13.83 -7.77 -5.23
CA LEU A 26 -12.61 -7.38 -5.95
C LEU A 26 -11.45 -8.28 -5.57
N ALA A 27 -10.45 -8.35 -6.45
CA ALA A 27 -9.13 -8.86 -6.08
C ALA A 27 -8.61 -8.11 -4.84
N GLY A 28 -8.10 -8.86 -3.86
CA GLY A 28 -7.66 -8.32 -2.58
C GLY A 28 -8.76 -7.97 -1.56
N ASP A 29 -10.00 -8.40 -1.81
CA ASP A 29 -11.07 -8.32 -0.82
C ASP A 29 -11.20 -9.59 0.03
N THR A 30 -11.84 -9.47 1.18
CA THR A 30 -12.22 -10.59 2.02
C THR A 30 -13.73 -10.75 1.93
N LEU A 31 -14.20 -11.87 1.37
CA LEU A 31 -15.61 -12.24 1.42
C LEU A 31 -15.93 -12.80 2.81
N VAL A 32 -16.75 -12.12 3.59
CA VAL A 32 -17.16 -12.57 4.92
C VAL A 32 -18.51 -13.25 4.83
N LEU A 33 -18.52 -14.58 4.90
CA LEU A 33 -19.76 -15.36 4.92
C LEU A 33 -20.40 -15.27 6.31
N LYS A 34 -21.51 -14.55 6.41
CA LYS A 34 -22.30 -14.40 7.63
C LYS A 34 -23.33 -15.51 7.70
N LEU A 35 -22.99 -16.59 8.39
CA LEU A 35 -23.84 -17.76 8.55
C LEU A 35 -24.85 -17.50 9.67
N LYS A 36 -26.15 -17.54 9.35
CA LYS A 36 -27.23 -17.30 10.31
C LYS A 36 -28.20 -18.47 10.36
N ASN A 37 -28.24 -19.16 11.50
CA ASN A 37 -29.18 -20.23 11.76
C ASN A 37 -30.42 -19.70 12.50
N GLU A 38 -31.60 -19.97 11.95
CA GLU A 38 -32.89 -19.56 12.53
C GLU A 38 -33.69 -20.74 13.11
N GLY A 39 -33.09 -21.92 13.21
CA GLY A 39 -33.71 -23.12 13.74
C GLY A 39 -32.80 -23.92 14.67
N SER A 40 -32.95 -25.25 14.65
CA SER A 40 -32.12 -26.14 15.46
C SER A 40 -30.65 -26.09 15.04
N PRO A 41 -29.70 -26.30 15.97
CA PRO A 41 -28.27 -26.39 15.64
C PRO A 41 -28.00 -27.44 14.56
N LEU A 42 -27.06 -27.15 13.66
CA LEU A 42 -26.77 -28.03 12.53
C LEU A 42 -25.27 -28.11 12.22
N HIS A 43 -24.86 -29.26 11.68
CA HIS A 43 -23.55 -29.42 11.05
C HIS A 43 -23.64 -29.05 9.57
N LEU A 44 -22.69 -28.25 9.12
CA LEU A 44 -22.57 -27.85 7.72
C LEU A 44 -21.14 -27.98 7.23
N THR A 45 -21.04 -28.12 5.92
CA THR A 45 -19.77 -28.16 5.20
C THR A 45 -19.79 -27.06 4.15
N LEU A 46 -18.75 -26.23 4.18
CA LEU A 46 -18.43 -25.27 3.12
C LEU A 46 -17.29 -25.86 2.29
N SER A 47 -17.40 -25.81 0.96
CA SER A 47 -16.35 -26.30 0.07
C SER A 47 -16.30 -25.53 -1.24
N THR A 48 -15.13 -25.47 -1.85
CA THR A 48 -14.93 -24.90 -3.18
C THR A 48 -14.30 -25.95 -4.10
N ALA A 49 -14.83 -26.12 -5.31
CA ALA A 49 -14.34 -27.13 -6.24
C ALA A 49 -13.19 -26.62 -7.12
N ASP A 50 -13.16 -25.32 -7.44
CA ASP A 50 -12.23 -24.72 -8.41
C ASP A 50 -11.78 -23.31 -8.01
N ALA A 51 -11.69 -23.03 -6.71
CA ALA A 51 -11.39 -21.69 -6.21
C ALA A 51 -9.91 -21.43 -5.93
N ALA A 52 -9.02 -22.43 -6.10
CA ALA A 52 -7.60 -22.34 -5.79
C ALA A 52 -6.87 -21.19 -6.51
N ARG A 53 -7.39 -20.76 -7.67
CA ARG A 53 -6.86 -19.60 -8.40
C ARG A 53 -7.22 -18.26 -7.75
N PHE A 54 -8.27 -18.20 -6.94
CA PHE A 54 -8.82 -17.00 -6.33
C PHE A 54 -8.57 -16.92 -4.82
N THR A 55 -8.64 -18.05 -4.12
CA THR A 55 -8.56 -18.13 -2.66
C THR A 55 -7.96 -19.46 -2.22
N ASP A 56 -7.34 -19.48 -1.04
CA ASP A 56 -6.87 -20.70 -0.39
C ASP A 56 -7.98 -21.46 0.35
N PHE A 57 -9.17 -20.87 0.44
CA PHE A 57 -10.33 -21.51 1.06
C PHE A 57 -10.81 -22.70 0.21
N PHE A 58 -10.63 -23.91 0.74
CA PHE A 58 -10.97 -25.16 0.06
C PHE A 58 -12.15 -25.88 0.70
N HIS A 59 -12.10 -26.09 2.03
CA HIS A 59 -13.08 -26.90 2.74
C HIS A 59 -13.10 -26.57 4.23
N GLU A 60 -14.29 -26.46 4.81
CA GLU A 60 -14.48 -26.25 6.24
C GLU A 60 -15.74 -26.97 6.73
N ASN A 61 -15.64 -27.67 7.86
CA ASN A 61 -16.78 -28.31 8.52
C ASN A 61 -17.09 -27.53 9.80
N LEU A 62 -18.31 -27.02 9.92
CA LEU A 62 -18.72 -26.15 11.01
C LEU A 62 -19.93 -26.75 11.75
N TYR A 63 -19.98 -26.51 13.05
CA TYR A 63 -21.19 -26.67 13.85
C TYR A 63 -21.77 -25.29 14.12
N LEU A 64 -22.98 -25.04 13.63
CA LEU A 64 -23.64 -23.74 13.67
C LEU A 64 -24.82 -23.76 14.63
N GLU A 65 -24.69 -23.07 15.76
CA GLU A 65 -25.80 -22.87 16.70
C GLU A 65 -26.70 -21.71 16.29
N ARG A 66 -26.12 -20.51 16.11
CA ARG A 66 -26.87 -19.28 15.78
C ARG A 66 -26.18 -18.44 14.71
N LEU A 67 -24.97 -17.97 14.98
CA LEU A 67 -24.22 -17.08 14.10
C LEU A 67 -22.77 -17.56 14.00
N ALA A 68 -22.20 -17.47 12.81
CA ALA A 68 -20.77 -17.64 12.60
C ALA A 68 -20.33 -16.82 11.38
N ASP A 69 -19.14 -16.25 11.45
CA ASP A 69 -18.54 -15.51 10.34
C ASP A 69 -17.35 -16.31 9.82
N VAL A 70 -17.36 -16.63 8.53
CA VAL A 70 -16.26 -17.36 7.86
C VAL A 70 -15.60 -16.44 6.83
N PRO A 71 -14.35 -16.01 7.06
CA PRO A 71 -13.64 -15.16 6.12
C PRO A 71 -13.04 -15.99 4.97
N VAL A 72 -13.32 -15.57 3.74
CA VAL A 72 -12.74 -16.11 2.50
C VAL A 72 -11.90 -15.02 1.86
N ILE A 73 -10.57 -15.12 2.03
CA ILE A 73 -9.61 -14.12 1.53
C ILE A 73 -9.42 -14.33 0.02
N ILE A 74 -9.70 -13.31 -0.77
CA ILE A 74 -9.42 -13.29 -2.20
C ILE A 74 -8.02 -12.72 -2.43
N ARG A 75 -7.21 -13.42 -3.21
CA ARG A 75 -5.85 -13.02 -3.53
C ARG A 75 -5.83 -11.68 -4.30
N ASP A 76 -4.77 -10.90 -4.13
CA ASP A 76 -4.61 -9.58 -4.76
C ASP A 76 -4.32 -9.67 -6.27
N ASP A 77 -3.59 -10.70 -6.71
CA ASP A 77 -3.10 -10.87 -8.09
C ASP A 77 -3.91 -11.95 -8.82
N VAL A 78 -5.19 -11.68 -9.04
CA VAL A 78 -6.11 -12.64 -9.69
C VAL A 78 -6.85 -11.99 -10.85
N PHE A 79 -6.88 -12.72 -11.98
CA PHE A 79 -7.68 -12.32 -13.12
C PHE A 79 -9.18 -12.44 -12.82
N PRO A 80 -10.01 -11.59 -13.44
CA PRO A 80 -11.45 -11.68 -13.31
C PRO A 80 -12.00 -13.07 -13.63
N GLY A 81 -13.05 -13.46 -12.92
CA GLY A 81 -13.78 -14.68 -13.23
C GLY A 81 -14.77 -15.06 -12.13
N MET A 82 -15.17 -16.33 -12.12
CA MET A 82 -16.16 -16.82 -11.17
C MET A 82 -15.71 -18.14 -10.55
N PHE A 83 -16.05 -18.32 -9.28
CA PHE A 83 -16.03 -19.62 -8.60
C PHE A 83 -17.30 -19.80 -7.79
N ALA A 84 -17.51 -20.99 -7.22
CA ALA A 84 -18.67 -21.27 -6.39
C ALA A 84 -18.26 -21.83 -5.04
N ILE A 85 -18.94 -21.36 -4.00
CA ILE A 85 -18.87 -21.92 -2.65
C ILE A 85 -20.07 -22.84 -2.48
N THR A 86 -19.82 -24.13 -2.37
CA THR A 86 -20.84 -25.13 -2.09
C THR A 86 -21.09 -25.17 -0.58
N VAL A 87 -22.35 -25.00 -0.21
CA VAL A 87 -22.86 -25.15 1.15
C VAL A 87 -23.63 -26.46 1.22
N ILE A 88 -23.29 -27.31 2.18
CA ILE A 88 -23.90 -28.63 2.37
C ILE A 88 -24.40 -28.73 3.81
N THR A 89 -25.65 -29.14 4.00
CA THR A 89 -26.29 -29.32 5.31
C THR A 89 -27.06 -30.64 5.37
N GLY A 90 -27.59 -30.98 6.56
CA GLY A 90 -28.43 -32.17 6.75
C GLY A 90 -27.69 -33.46 6.42
N TYR A 91 -26.42 -33.57 6.80
CA TYR A 91 -25.56 -34.73 6.52
C TYR A 91 -25.44 -35.07 5.03
N GLY A 92 -25.44 -34.06 4.16
CA GLY A 92 -25.28 -34.23 2.72
C GLY A 92 -26.59 -34.27 1.93
N THR A 93 -27.74 -34.16 2.58
CA THR A 93 -29.05 -34.20 1.92
C THR A 93 -29.38 -32.91 1.18
N ASN A 94 -28.96 -31.76 1.70
CA ASN A 94 -29.18 -30.46 1.08
C ASN A 94 -27.85 -29.86 0.63
N ARG A 95 -27.80 -29.46 -0.63
CA ARG A 95 -26.63 -28.84 -1.26
C ARG A 95 -27.07 -27.62 -2.04
N SER A 96 -26.32 -26.54 -1.92
CA SER A 96 -26.54 -25.32 -2.68
C SER A 96 -25.22 -24.62 -2.94
N ALA A 97 -25.15 -23.81 -4.00
CA ALA A 97 -23.92 -23.19 -4.46
C ALA A 97 -24.08 -21.67 -4.58
N LEU A 98 -23.28 -20.93 -3.82
CA LEU A 98 -23.15 -19.49 -3.92
C LEU A 98 -22.12 -19.14 -5.00
N LYS A 99 -22.53 -18.37 -6.01
CA LYS A 99 -21.61 -17.88 -7.05
C LYS A 99 -20.88 -16.65 -6.55
N VAL A 100 -19.55 -16.66 -6.67
CA VAL A 100 -18.68 -15.53 -6.32
C VAL A 100 -18.02 -15.05 -7.60
N ALA A 101 -18.31 -13.81 -7.99
CA ALA A 101 -17.69 -13.15 -9.14
C ALA A 101 -16.56 -12.26 -8.66
N VAL A 102 -15.34 -12.60 -9.07
CA VAL A 102 -14.13 -11.84 -8.78
C VAL A 102 -13.88 -10.86 -9.91
N ARG A 103 -13.80 -9.57 -9.59
CA ARG A 103 -13.44 -8.49 -10.52
C ARG A 103 -12.04 -8.00 -10.23
N GLU A 104 -11.39 -7.48 -11.27
CA GLU A 104 -10.12 -6.78 -11.10
C GLU A 104 -10.35 -5.48 -10.33
N ARG A 105 -9.45 -5.16 -9.41
CA ARG A 105 -9.49 -3.87 -8.73
C ARG A 105 -9.04 -2.80 -9.74
N PRO A 106 -9.83 -1.75 -9.99
CA PRO A 106 -9.39 -0.66 -10.85
C PRO A 106 -8.05 -0.14 -10.34
N ALA A 107 -7.05 -0.06 -11.22
CA ALA A 107 -5.79 0.59 -10.88
C ALA A 107 -6.12 2.00 -10.33
N PRO A 108 -5.49 2.43 -9.22
CA PRO A 108 -5.62 3.81 -8.79
C PRO A 108 -5.34 4.70 -10.00
N VAL A 109 -6.27 5.59 -10.32
CA VAL A 109 -6.05 6.59 -11.37
C VAL A 109 -4.82 7.37 -10.91
N GLU A 110 -3.69 7.18 -11.60
CA GLU A 110 -2.50 8.00 -11.41
C GLU A 110 -2.94 9.44 -11.64
N GLU A 111 -3.08 10.22 -10.55
CA GLU A 111 -3.19 11.66 -10.68
C GLU A 111 -1.97 12.13 -11.47
N PRO A 112 -2.14 13.02 -12.47
CA PRO A 112 -1.02 13.56 -13.22
C PRO A 112 0.02 14.07 -12.22
N PRO A 113 1.30 13.66 -12.32
CA PRO A 113 2.31 14.11 -11.38
C PRO A 113 2.28 15.63 -11.34
N GLN A 114 2.03 16.19 -10.14
CA GLN A 114 2.10 17.63 -9.95
C GLN A 114 3.44 18.11 -10.50
N PRO A 115 3.47 19.16 -11.33
CA PRO A 115 4.73 19.63 -11.89
C PRO A 115 5.68 19.95 -10.74
N LEU A 116 6.79 19.21 -10.70
CA LEU A 116 7.86 19.44 -9.74
C LEU A 116 8.23 20.93 -9.78
N PRO A 117 8.40 21.60 -8.62
CA PRO A 117 8.85 22.99 -8.62
C PRO A 117 10.17 23.08 -9.40
N PRO A 118 10.36 24.16 -10.19
CA PRO A 118 11.55 24.31 -11.01
C PRO A 118 12.80 24.20 -10.11
N PRO A 119 13.86 23.51 -10.57
CA PRO A 119 15.08 23.37 -9.78
C PRO A 119 15.59 24.75 -9.36
N PRO A 120 16.05 24.93 -8.11
CA PRO A 120 16.55 26.21 -7.65
C PRO A 120 17.67 26.69 -8.57
N ALA A 121 17.57 27.92 -9.06
CA ALA A 121 18.57 28.51 -9.92
C ALA A 121 19.96 28.38 -9.26
N PRO A 122 21.01 28.01 -10.02
CA PRO A 122 22.35 27.85 -9.47
C PRO A 122 22.80 29.18 -8.87
N ARG A 123 22.87 29.24 -7.54
CA ARG A 123 23.41 30.40 -6.82
C ARG A 123 24.93 30.29 -6.88
N LEU A 124 25.58 31.23 -7.54
CA LEU A 124 27.03 31.36 -7.49
C LEU A 124 27.45 31.52 -6.02
N PRO A 125 28.50 30.80 -5.56
CA PRO A 125 28.93 30.88 -4.19
C PRO A 125 29.62 32.23 -3.96
N VAL A 126 28.86 33.24 -3.53
CA VAL A 126 29.33 34.64 -3.38
C VAL A 126 30.51 34.76 -2.40
N VAL A 127 30.53 33.92 -1.37
CA VAL A 127 31.51 33.96 -0.27
C VAL A 127 32.95 33.65 -0.73
N PRO A 128 33.26 32.54 -1.43
CA PRO A 128 34.62 32.27 -1.89
C PRO A 128 35.13 33.33 -2.88
N PHE A 129 34.27 33.87 -3.75
CA PHE A 129 34.67 34.94 -4.66
C PHE A 129 35.03 36.24 -3.92
N ALA A 130 34.26 36.61 -2.90
CA ALA A 130 34.56 37.79 -2.10
C ALA A 130 35.91 37.68 -1.37
N ILE A 131 36.23 36.50 -0.82
CA ILE A 131 37.50 36.25 -0.14
C ILE A 131 38.70 36.38 -1.09
N VAL A 132 38.57 35.81 -2.30
CA VAL A 132 39.63 35.90 -3.32
C VAL A 132 39.84 37.35 -3.77
N ILE A 133 38.77 38.13 -3.95
CA ILE A 133 38.87 39.55 -4.32
C ILE A 133 39.59 40.35 -3.23
N VAL A 134 39.24 40.16 -1.96
CA VAL A 134 39.88 40.87 -0.83
C VAL A 134 41.37 40.53 -0.75
N ALA A 135 41.74 39.25 -0.88
CA ALA A 135 43.13 38.84 -0.88
C ALA A 135 43.92 39.42 -2.06
N ALA A 136 43.32 39.44 -3.26
CA ALA A 136 43.94 40.03 -4.44
C ALA A 136 44.18 41.54 -4.28
N LEU A 137 43.22 42.27 -3.69
CA LEU A 137 43.39 43.69 -3.42
C LEU A 137 44.53 43.96 -2.43
N LEU A 138 44.62 43.19 -1.34
CA LEU A 138 45.71 43.30 -0.38
C LEU A 138 47.07 43.02 -1.03
N PHE A 139 47.14 42.02 -1.91
CA PHE A 139 48.36 41.72 -2.65
C PHE A 139 48.73 42.84 -3.65
N ILE A 140 47.76 43.44 -4.33
CA ILE A 140 48.00 44.61 -5.21
C ILE A 140 48.54 45.79 -4.39
N LEU A 141 47.98 46.04 -3.20
CA LEU A 141 48.50 47.06 -2.29
C LEU A 141 49.93 46.78 -1.85
N TYR A 142 50.28 45.52 -1.57
CA TYR A 142 51.66 45.13 -1.30
C TYR A 142 52.57 45.48 -2.49
N VAL A 143 52.22 45.05 -3.71
CA VAL A 143 53.03 45.31 -4.90
C VAL A 143 53.23 46.82 -5.13
N GLY A 144 52.21 47.63 -4.86
CA GLY A 144 52.29 49.09 -5.02
C GLY A 144 53.07 49.82 -3.91
N THR A 145 53.18 49.25 -2.71
CA THR A 145 53.75 49.95 -1.53
C THR A 145 55.03 49.31 -0.99
N GLY A 146 55.31 48.05 -1.32
CA GLY A 146 56.42 47.25 -0.78
C GLY A 146 56.25 46.85 0.69
N ILE A 147 55.10 47.13 1.31
CA ILE A 147 54.87 46.90 2.74
C ILE A 147 54.49 45.43 2.97
N LEU A 148 55.43 44.64 3.50
CA LEU A 148 55.30 43.20 3.81
C LEU A 148 54.06 42.83 4.64
N LEU A 149 53.51 43.76 5.43
CA LEU A 149 52.29 43.52 6.21
C LEU A 149 51.09 43.16 5.31
N PHE A 150 50.97 43.78 4.14
CA PHE A 150 49.85 43.52 3.22
C PHE A 150 49.97 42.16 2.54
N GLU A 151 51.19 41.71 2.26
CA GLU A 151 51.46 40.35 1.74
C GLU A 151 51.08 39.29 2.79
N ALA A 152 51.54 39.47 4.03
CA ALA A 152 51.20 38.58 5.13
C ALA A 152 49.68 38.55 5.39
N ALA A 153 49.01 39.71 5.34
CA ALA A 153 47.57 39.80 5.49
C ALA A 153 46.81 39.09 4.36
N ALA A 154 47.24 39.26 3.10
CA ALA A 154 46.63 38.57 1.94
C ALA A 154 46.74 37.05 2.09
N PHE A 155 47.90 36.55 2.51
CA PHE A 155 48.12 35.12 2.75
C PHE A 155 47.22 34.57 3.85
N VAL A 156 47.14 35.26 5.00
CA VAL A 156 46.28 34.85 6.13
C VAL A 156 44.80 34.82 5.72
N VAL A 157 44.32 35.81 4.96
CA VAL A 157 42.93 35.87 4.48
C VAL A 157 42.61 34.68 3.58
N LEU A 158 43.52 34.28 2.69
CA LEU A 158 43.33 33.09 1.84
C LEU A 158 43.27 31.81 2.66
N VAL A 159 44.19 31.62 3.62
CA VAL A 159 44.23 30.42 4.47
C VAL A 159 42.96 30.31 5.31
N LEU A 160 42.54 31.39 5.97
CA LEU A 160 41.30 31.42 6.75
C LEU A 160 40.08 31.19 5.86
N GLY A 161 40.08 31.71 4.64
CA GLY A 161 39.01 31.50 3.68
C GLY A 161 38.85 30.04 3.26
N VAL A 162 39.95 29.33 3.04
CA VAL A 162 39.94 27.89 2.74
C VAL A 162 39.42 27.08 3.94
N ILE A 163 39.86 27.41 5.15
CA ILE A 163 39.40 26.76 6.38
C ILE A 163 37.89 27.01 6.58
N ALA A 164 37.43 28.25 6.43
CA ALA A 164 36.01 28.59 6.54
C ALA A 164 35.18 27.85 5.48
N ALA A 165 35.65 27.80 4.23
CA ALA A 165 34.98 27.05 3.16
C ALA A 165 34.89 25.55 3.46
N TRP A 166 35.92 24.97 4.10
CA TRP A 166 35.92 23.57 4.53
C TRP A 166 34.85 23.30 5.61
N PHE A 167 34.69 24.20 6.58
CA PHE A 167 33.67 24.07 7.62
C PHE A 167 32.25 24.35 7.13
N LEU A 168 32.05 25.26 6.19
CA LEU A 168 30.74 25.56 5.60
C LEU A 168 30.22 24.48 4.63
N ARG A 169 31.08 23.53 4.22
CA ARG A 169 30.71 22.43 3.30
C ARG A 169 30.28 21.14 4.02
N ARG A 170 30.40 21.07 5.35
CA ARG A 170 29.83 20.02 6.21
C ARG A 170 28.43 20.44 6.67
#